data_AF-A0A542KL58-F1
#
_entry.id   AF-A0A542KL58-F1
#
_cell.length_a   1.000
_cell.length_b   1.000
_cell.length_c   1.000
_cell.angle_alpha   90.00
_cell.angle_beta   90.00
_cell.angle_gamma   90.00
#
_symmetry.space_group_name_H-M   'P 1'
#
loop_
_entity.id
_entity.type
_entity.pdbx_description
1 polymer ?
#
loop_
_entity_poly.entity_id
_entity_poly.type
_entity_poly.pdbx_seq_one_letter_code
_entity_poly.pdbx_strand_id
1 'polypeptide(L)'
;MTWVKPSFLWMMYRCGWAAKPGQETVLAVEITRDGFEWALRNACLSSYVRGLHPDLSTWQRELKRSPTRVQWDPERDLRSQPLPYRSLQLGLSGEAVRRYADEWLVSIRDVTPLAREIHALVSSGDLDTARGLLPEETPYPAQGELLTHLNR
;
A
#
# COMPACT_ATOMS: atom_id res chain seq x y z
N MET A 1 -0.93 14.13 -4.67
CA MET A 1 -0.45 13.01 -3.85
C MET A 1 -1.02 11.76 -4.45
N THR A 2 -0.19 10.76 -4.74
CA THR A 2 -0.60 9.45 -5.25
C THR A 2 -0.35 8.42 -4.17
N TRP A 3 -1.25 7.46 -3.96
CA TRP A 3 -1.09 6.42 -2.95
C TRP A 3 -0.98 5.06 -3.61
N VAL A 4 0.05 4.30 -3.23
CA VAL A 4 0.32 2.93 -3.68
C VAL A 4 0.19 1.99 -2.48
N LYS A 5 -0.35 0.80 -2.74
CA LYS A 5 -0.70 -0.20 -1.74
C LYS A 5 -0.19 -1.57 -2.17
N PRO A 6 0.79 -2.15 -1.43
CA PRO A 6 1.24 -3.51 -1.69
C PRO A 6 0.17 -4.57 -1.37
N SER A 7 -0.70 -4.32 -0.38
CA SER A 7 -1.73 -5.28 0.04
C SER A 7 -2.90 -5.34 -0.94
N PHE A 8 -3.17 -6.55 -1.45
CA PHE A 8 -4.29 -6.79 -2.36
C PHE A 8 -5.64 -6.67 -1.65
N LEU A 9 -5.81 -7.33 -0.50
CA LEU A 9 -7.09 -7.36 0.21
C LEU A 9 -7.47 -5.99 0.77
N TRP A 10 -6.49 -5.18 1.19
CA TRP A 10 -6.75 -3.79 1.53
C TRP A 10 -7.30 -3.01 0.34
N MET A 11 -6.72 -3.19 -0.85
CA MET A 11 -7.23 -2.55 -2.07
C MET A 11 -8.65 -3.00 -2.38
N MET A 12 -8.98 -4.29 -2.17
CA MET A 12 -10.32 -4.82 -2.40
C MET A 12 -11.35 -4.22 -1.43
N TYR A 13 -10.99 -4.07 -0.16
CA TYR A 13 -11.81 -3.33 0.80
C TYR A 13 -12.04 -1.87 0.35
N ARG A 14 -10.98 -1.19 -0.12
CA ARG A 14 -11.05 0.21 -0.52
C ARG A 14 -11.93 0.43 -1.74
N CYS A 15 -11.75 -0.34 -2.80
CA CYS A 15 -12.54 -0.24 -4.04
C CYS A 15 -13.85 -1.03 -4.00
N GLY A 16 -14.10 -1.79 -2.93
CA GLY A 16 -15.25 -2.68 -2.83
C GLY A 16 -15.23 -3.71 -3.96
N TRP A 17 -14.11 -4.41 -4.14
CA TRP A 17 -13.94 -5.42 -5.20
C TRP A 17 -14.23 -4.88 -6.62
N ALA A 18 -13.77 -3.67 -6.90
CA ALA A 18 -14.00 -2.96 -8.16
C ALA A 18 -15.49 -2.66 -8.47
N ALA A 19 -16.34 -2.56 -7.44
CA ALA A 19 -17.76 -2.24 -7.59
C ALA A 19 -18.14 -0.83 -7.15
N LYS A 20 -17.27 -0.10 -6.43
CA LYS A 20 -17.57 1.27 -5.99
C LYS A 20 -17.45 2.25 -7.17
N PRO A 21 -18.36 3.25 -7.28
CA PRO A 21 -18.26 4.30 -8.28
C PRO A 21 -16.90 5.02 -8.25
N GLY A 22 -16.27 5.16 -9.43
CA GLY A 22 -14.95 5.77 -9.61
C GLY A 22 -13.77 4.92 -9.14
N GLN A 23 -13.98 3.63 -8.87
CA GLN A 23 -12.96 2.65 -8.45
C GLN A 23 -13.20 1.27 -9.08
N GLU A 24 -13.69 1.24 -10.31
CA GLU A 24 -14.10 0.04 -11.03
C GLU A 24 -12.94 -0.70 -11.72
N THR A 25 -11.73 -0.14 -11.63
CA THR A 25 -10.51 -0.69 -12.23
C THR A 25 -9.46 -0.91 -11.15
N VAL A 26 -8.88 -2.11 -11.14
CA VAL A 26 -7.80 -2.50 -10.22
C VAL A 26 -6.57 -2.84 -11.05
N LEU A 27 -5.50 -2.10 -10.82
CA LEU A 27 -4.23 -2.29 -11.51
C LEU A 27 -3.19 -2.84 -10.54
N ALA A 28 -2.58 -3.97 -10.90
CA ALA A 28 -1.35 -4.42 -10.29
C ALA A 28 -0.19 -3.69 -10.96
N VAL A 29 0.54 -2.92 -10.16
CA VAL A 29 1.71 -2.15 -10.63
C VAL A 29 2.96 -2.80 -10.06
N GLU A 30 3.88 -3.15 -10.95
CA GLU A 30 5.20 -3.61 -10.60
C GLU A 30 6.19 -2.45 -10.68
N ILE A 31 6.97 -2.26 -9.62
CA ILE A 31 8.02 -1.25 -9.56
C ILE A 31 9.36 -1.88 -9.19
N THR A 32 10.45 -1.22 -9.58
CA THR A 32 11.79 -1.64 -9.19
C THR A 32 11.95 -1.65 -7.66
N ARG A 33 12.69 -2.64 -7.16
CA ARG A 33 13.03 -2.74 -5.75
C ARG A 33 13.75 -1.48 -5.27
N ASP A 34 14.73 -1.00 -6.03
CA ASP A 34 15.51 0.18 -5.68
C ASP A 34 14.64 1.44 -5.58
N GLY A 35 13.65 1.59 -6.46
CA GLY A 35 12.66 2.67 -6.39
C GLY A 35 11.78 2.60 -5.16
N PHE A 36 11.29 1.40 -4.82
CA PHE A 36 10.51 1.19 -3.60
C PHE A 36 11.32 1.50 -2.33
N GLU A 37 12.56 1.01 -2.25
CA GLU A 37 13.42 1.29 -1.10
C GLU A 37 13.84 2.78 -1.03
N TRP A 38 14.08 3.43 -2.17
CA TRP A 38 14.30 4.87 -2.21
C TRP A 38 13.10 5.62 -1.63
N ALA A 39 11.88 5.22 -1.99
CA ALA A 39 10.68 5.83 -1.44
C ALA A 39 10.62 5.65 0.09
N LEU A 40 10.87 4.45 0.61
CA LEU A 40 10.90 4.22 2.07
C LEU A 40 11.97 5.07 2.78
N ARG A 41 13.19 5.16 2.23
CA ARG A 41 14.26 6.00 2.81
C ARG A 41 13.88 7.48 2.85
N ASN A 42 13.10 7.96 1.90
CA ASN A 42 12.68 9.36 1.78
C ASN A 42 11.28 9.63 2.34
N ALA A 43 10.76 8.72 3.17
CA ALA A 43 9.45 8.84 3.75
C ALA A 43 9.46 9.46 5.16
N CYS A 44 8.37 10.12 5.49
CA CYS A 44 7.98 10.42 6.87
C CYS A 44 6.63 9.75 7.19
N LEU A 45 6.28 9.61 8.47
CA LEU A 45 4.95 9.13 8.82
C LEU A 45 3.87 10.17 8.48
N SER A 46 2.75 9.69 7.94
CA SER A 46 1.59 10.53 7.58
C SER A 46 0.85 11.11 8.79
N SER A 47 1.24 10.71 10.01
CA SER A 47 0.63 11.11 11.28
C SER A 47 1.69 11.25 12.36
N TYR A 48 1.47 12.21 13.26
CA TYR A 48 2.31 12.38 14.43
C TYR A 48 2.22 11.16 15.35
N VAL A 49 3.39 10.73 15.83
CA VAL A 49 3.58 9.63 16.78
C VAL A 49 4.47 10.14 17.89
N ARG A 50 3.94 10.14 19.12
CA ARG A 50 4.71 10.52 20.32
C ARG A 50 5.82 9.51 20.56
N GLY A 51 7.02 9.98 20.86
CA GLY A 51 8.20 9.14 21.10
C GLY A 51 9.04 8.86 19.85
N LEU A 52 8.42 8.85 18.67
CA LEU A 52 9.15 8.77 17.40
C LEU A 52 9.51 10.16 16.87
N HIS A 53 8.58 11.11 16.91
CA HIS A 53 8.84 12.48 16.50
C HIS A 53 9.21 13.34 17.71
N PRO A 54 10.19 14.26 17.60
CA PRO A 54 10.57 15.16 18.69
C PRO A 54 9.41 16.02 19.18
N ASP A 55 8.64 16.58 18.24
CA ASP A 55 7.47 17.42 18.51
C ASP A 55 6.57 17.55 17.27
N LEU A 56 5.37 18.08 17.47
CA LEU A 56 4.36 18.26 16.41
C LEU A 56 4.85 19.20 15.29
N SER A 57 5.59 20.27 15.63
CA SER A 57 6.07 21.25 14.65
C SER A 57 7.15 20.66 13.75
N THR A 58 8.03 19.82 14.31
CA THR A 58 9.08 19.11 13.59
C THR A 58 8.47 18.12 12.60
N TRP A 59 7.54 17.29 13.06
CA TRP A 59 6.78 16.39 12.18
C TRP A 59 6.05 17.15 11.05
N GLN A 60 5.40 18.28 11.34
CA GLN A 60 4.72 19.07 10.29
C GLN A 60 5.70 19.62 9.24
N ARG A 61 6.92 20.00 9.63
CA ARG A 61 7.96 20.44 8.67
C ARG A 61 8.43 19.28 7.80
N GLU A 62 8.67 18.12 8.40
CA GLU A 62 9.04 16.89 7.68
C GLU A 62 7.94 16.44 6.72
N LEU A 63 6.69 16.46 7.16
CA LEU A 63 5.52 16.10 6.34
C LEU A 63 5.37 16.97 5.09
N LYS A 64 5.75 18.25 5.18
CA LYS A 64 5.73 19.19 4.05
C LYS A 64 6.91 18.99 3.09
N ARG A 65 8.07 18.57 3.59
CA ARG A 65 9.31 18.44 2.82
C ARG A 65 9.50 17.07 2.20
N SER A 66 9.00 16.03 2.86
CA SER A 66 9.23 14.65 2.43
C SER A 66 8.48 14.36 1.14
N PRO A 67 9.17 13.87 0.09
CA PRO A 67 8.52 13.55 -1.18
C PRO A 67 7.64 12.32 -1.04
N THR A 68 7.85 11.50 -0.01
CA THR A 68 7.02 10.32 0.27
C THR A 68 6.50 10.29 1.71
N ARG A 69 5.44 9.51 1.91
CA ARG A 69 4.76 9.35 3.20
C ARG A 69 4.42 7.90 3.45
N VAL A 70 4.55 7.46 4.69
CA VAL A 70 4.10 6.13 5.12
C VAL A 70 2.91 6.25 6.05
N GLN A 71 1.91 5.44 5.76
CA GLN A 71 0.78 5.21 6.65
C GLN A 71 0.62 3.71 6.89
N TRP A 72 0.40 3.34 8.15
CA TRP A 72 0.14 1.96 8.53
C TRP A 72 -1.36 1.76 8.73
N ASP A 73 -2.02 1.18 7.74
CA ASP A 73 -3.46 0.89 7.83
C ASP A 73 -3.69 -0.52 8.36
N PRO A 74 -4.82 -0.79 9.05
CA PRO A 74 -5.12 -2.16 9.43
C PRO A 74 -5.25 -3.01 8.17
N GLU A 75 -4.70 -4.22 8.17
CA GLU A 75 -4.89 -5.18 7.07
C GLU A 75 -6.33 -5.70 7.05
N ARG A 76 -6.73 -6.37 5.96
CA ARG A 76 -8.06 -6.90 5.73
C ARG A 76 -8.02 -8.38 5.40
N ASP A 77 -9.03 -9.11 5.85
CA ASP A 77 -9.30 -10.46 5.35
C ASP A 77 -10.21 -10.44 4.09
N LEU A 78 -10.50 -11.63 3.56
CA LEU A 78 -11.42 -11.82 2.41
C LEU A 78 -12.82 -11.25 2.66
N ARG A 79 -13.26 -11.16 3.92
CA ARG A 79 -14.55 -10.60 4.32
C ARG A 79 -14.45 -9.11 4.66
N SER A 80 -13.34 -8.46 4.31
CA SER A 80 -13.07 -7.05 4.59
C SER A 80 -13.05 -6.69 6.10
N GLN A 81 -12.87 -7.68 6.98
CA GLN A 81 -12.69 -7.44 8.41
C GLN A 81 -11.25 -7.02 8.72
N PRO A 82 -11.04 -6.12 9.69
CA PRO A 82 -9.69 -5.71 10.07
C PRO A 82 -8.95 -6.87 10.75
N LEU A 83 -7.68 -7.05 10.38
CA LEU A 83 -6.76 -8.00 11.01
C LEU A 83 -5.92 -7.33 12.13
N PRO A 84 -5.31 -8.11 13.04
CA PRO A 84 -4.58 -7.56 14.21
C PRO A 84 -3.21 -6.96 13.85
N TYR A 85 -2.87 -6.90 12.56
CA TYR A 85 -1.64 -6.29 12.07
C TYR A 85 -1.95 -5.24 11.00
N ARG A 86 -0.94 -4.43 10.67
CA ARG A 86 -1.06 -3.32 9.75
C ARG A 86 -0.22 -3.55 8.50
N SER A 87 -0.66 -3.00 7.38
CA SER A 87 0.07 -3.00 6.12
C SER A 87 0.40 -1.59 5.65
N LEU A 88 1.44 -1.53 4.83
CA LEU A 88 2.00 -0.30 4.31
C LEU A 88 1.03 0.38 3.34
N GLN A 89 0.91 1.69 3.49
CA GLN A 89 0.42 2.61 2.49
C GLN A 89 1.52 3.62 2.17
N LEU A 90 1.94 3.66 0.92
CA LEU A 90 3.00 4.54 0.46
C LEU A 90 2.41 5.71 -0.33
N GLY A 91 2.57 6.92 0.19
CA GLY A 91 2.18 8.16 -0.45
C GLY A 91 3.34 8.77 -1.20
N LEU A 92 3.11 9.19 -2.43
CA LEU A 92 4.09 9.78 -3.33
C LEU A 92 3.66 11.20 -3.71
N SER A 93 4.60 12.13 -3.67
CA SER A 93 4.42 13.53 -4.03
C SER A 93 5.70 14.12 -4.63
N GLY A 94 5.58 15.27 -5.30
CA GLY A 94 6.74 15.99 -5.83
C GLY A 94 7.58 15.12 -6.79
N GLU A 95 8.88 15.01 -6.53
CA GLU A 95 9.79 14.20 -7.34
C GLU A 95 9.45 12.71 -7.34
N ALA A 96 8.89 12.18 -6.24
CA ALA A 96 8.63 10.75 -6.13
C ALA A 96 7.56 10.28 -7.11
N VAL A 97 6.61 11.15 -7.48
CA VAL A 97 5.59 10.82 -8.50
C VAL A 97 6.24 10.69 -9.88
N ARG A 98 7.17 11.60 -10.22
CA ARG A 98 7.90 11.56 -11.50
C ARG A 98 8.78 10.32 -11.58
N ARG A 99 9.62 10.09 -10.56
CA ARG A 99 10.46 8.88 -10.48
C ARG A 99 9.63 7.60 -10.56
N TYR A 100 8.50 7.53 -9.85
CA TYR A 100 7.60 6.38 -9.91
C TYR A 100 7.10 6.11 -11.33
N ALA A 101 6.68 7.14 -12.06
CA ALA A 101 6.11 7.00 -13.40
C ALA A 101 7.18 6.73 -14.47
N ASP A 102 8.31 7.43 -14.38
CA ASP A 102 9.30 7.51 -15.47
C ASP A 102 10.51 6.59 -15.26
N GLU A 103 10.84 6.25 -14.00
CA GLU A 103 12.07 5.51 -13.64
C GLU A 103 11.80 4.15 -12.99
N TRP A 104 10.80 4.05 -12.11
CA TRP A 104 10.60 2.85 -11.28
C TRP A 104 9.60 1.86 -11.87
N LEU A 105 8.70 2.31 -12.75
CA LEU A 105 7.65 1.48 -13.30
C LEU A 105 8.23 0.37 -14.18
N VAL A 106 7.91 -0.89 -13.85
CA VAL A 106 8.32 -2.07 -14.62
C VAL A 106 7.15 -2.56 -15.47
N SER A 107 5.98 -2.76 -14.87
CA SER A 107 4.80 -3.24 -15.58
C SER A 107 3.49 -2.79 -14.91
N ILE A 108 2.41 -2.77 -15.70
CA ILE A 108 1.05 -2.57 -15.23
C ILE A 108 0.19 -3.70 -15.79
N ARG A 109 -0.57 -4.37 -14.92
CA ARG A 109 -1.53 -5.40 -15.30
C ARG A 109 -2.91 -5.04 -14.77
N ASP A 110 -3.92 -5.12 -15.63
CA ASP A 110 -5.30 -5.05 -15.19
C ASP A 110 -5.68 -6.36 -14.49
N VAL A 111 -5.93 -6.28 -13.19
CA VAL A 111 -6.35 -7.40 -12.35
C VAL A 111 -7.81 -7.26 -11.91
N THR A 112 -8.57 -6.38 -12.57
CA THR A 112 -10.02 -6.23 -12.35
C THR A 112 -10.78 -7.56 -12.55
N PRO A 113 -10.48 -8.40 -13.57
CA PRO A 113 -11.13 -9.70 -13.71
C PRO A 113 -10.87 -10.61 -12.50
N LEU A 114 -9.62 -10.69 -12.04
CA LEU A 114 -9.24 -11.48 -10.86
C LEU A 114 -9.96 -10.99 -9.60
N ALA A 115 -10.02 -9.67 -9.38
CA ALA A 115 -10.75 -9.07 -8.27
C ALA A 115 -12.22 -9.48 -8.28
N ARG A 116 -12.88 -9.44 -9.44
CA ARG A 116 -14.30 -9.82 -9.58
C ARG A 116 -14.52 -11.32 -9.38
N GLU A 117 -13.61 -12.16 -9.87
CA GLU A 117 -13.66 -13.62 -9.68
C GLU A 117 -13.56 -14.00 -8.21
N ILE A 118 -12.55 -13.47 -7.51
CA ILE A 118 -12.39 -13.71 -6.06
C ILE A 118 -13.62 -13.18 -5.31
N HIS A 119 -14.15 -12.01 -5.69
CA HIS A 119 -15.35 -11.48 -5.05
C HIS A 119 -16.58 -12.38 -5.23
N ALA A 120 -16.77 -12.97 -6.42
CA ALA A 120 -17.86 -13.90 -6.67
C ALA A 120 -17.77 -15.13 -5.77
N LEU A 121 -16.56 -15.71 -5.61
CA LEU A 121 -16.30 -16.85 -4.72
C LEU A 121 -16.53 -16.49 -3.24
N VAL A 122 -16.05 -15.32 -2.80
CA VAL A 122 -16.31 -14.84 -1.44
C VAL A 122 -17.82 -14.66 -1.20
N SER A 123 -18.54 -14.18 -2.20
CA SER A 123 -19.99 -13.94 -2.11
C SER A 123 -20.80 -15.24 -2.11
N SER A 124 -20.34 -16.28 -2.81
CA SER A 124 -20.94 -17.63 -2.78
C SER A 124 -20.54 -18.44 -1.54
N GLY A 125 -19.57 -17.97 -0.76
CA GLY A 125 -19.07 -18.63 0.45
C GLY A 125 -17.92 -19.61 0.21
N ASP A 126 -17.45 -19.76 -1.03
CA ASP A 126 -16.29 -20.60 -1.37
C ASP A 126 -14.96 -19.88 -1.06
N LEU A 127 -14.64 -19.80 0.24
CA LEU A 127 -13.47 -19.09 0.72
C LEU A 127 -12.14 -19.81 0.43
N ASP A 128 -12.17 -21.13 0.29
CA ASP A 128 -10.96 -21.91 0.06
C ASP A 128 -10.46 -21.69 -1.37
N THR A 129 -11.35 -21.76 -2.36
CA THR A 129 -11.02 -21.41 -3.74
C THR A 129 -10.62 -19.93 -3.85
N ALA A 130 -11.35 -19.03 -3.19
CA ALA A 130 -11.02 -17.60 -3.18
C ALA A 130 -9.60 -17.34 -2.64
N ARG A 131 -9.21 -18.05 -1.58
CA ARG A 131 -7.87 -17.93 -0.98
C ARG A 131 -6.78 -18.45 -1.92
N GLY A 132 -7.05 -19.53 -2.66
CA GLY A 132 -6.11 -20.09 -3.65
C GLY A 132 -5.83 -19.16 -4.83
N LEU A 133 -6.70 -18.19 -5.11
CA LEU A 133 -6.53 -17.18 -6.17
C LEU A 133 -5.85 -15.89 -5.70
N LEU A 134 -5.64 -15.71 -4.40
CA LEU A 134 -4.99 -14.50 -3.90
C LEU A 134 -3.53 -14.42 -4.39
N PRO A 135 -3.03 -13.22 -4.72
CA PRO A 135 -1.61 -13.02 -4.94
C PRO A 135 -0.80 -13.50 -3.73
N GLU A 136 0.33 -14.16 -3.98
CA GLU A 136 1.23 -14.56 -2.90
C GLU A 136 1.89 -13.32 -2.28
N GLU A 137 1.61 -13.08 -1.00
CA GLU A 137 2.24 -12.04 -0.21
C GLU A 137 3.28 -12.65 0.73
N THR A 138 4.51 -12.13 0.67
CA THR A 138 5.60 -12.54 1.58
C THR A 138 6.12 -11.33 2.36
N PRO A 139 6.61 -11.51 3.60
CA PRO A 139 7.24 -10.44 4.34
C PRO A 139 8.38 -9.81 3.54
N TYR A 140 8.33 -8.49 3.37
CA TYR A 140 9.38 -7.78 2.64
C TYR A 140 10.70 -7.84 3.43
N PRO A 141 11.82 -8.29 2.82
CA PRO A 141 13.10 -8.41 3.51
C PRO A 141 13.78 -7.04 3.64
N ALA A 142 13.20 -6.17 4.47
CA ALA A 142 13.79 -4.87 4.80
C ALA A 142 15.14 -5.08 5.50
N GLN A 143 16.22 -4.63 4.86
CA GLN A 143 17.57 -4.73 5.41
C GLN A 143 17.93 -3.48 6.21
N GLY A 144 18.72 -3.67 7.27
CA GLY A 144 19.30 -2.57 8.05
C GLY A 144 18.27 -1.63 8.69
N GLU A 145 18.57 -0.34 8.67
CA GLU A 145 17.76 0.71 9.29
C GLU A 145 16.64 1.26 8.39
N LEU A 146 16.33 0.59 7.27
CA LEU A 146 15.41 1.08 6.24
C LEU A 146 14.04 1.54 6.77
N LEU A 147 13.53 0.86 7.80
CA LEU A 147 12.23 1.14 8.41
C LEU A 147 12.32 1.76 9.80
N THR A 148 13.52 2.01 10.33
CA THR A 148 13.70 2.45 11.73
C THR A 148 12.95 3.75 12.02
N HIS A 149 12.99 4.71 11.10
CA HIS A 149 12.26 5.99 11.22
C HIS A 149 10.77 5.91 10.87
N LEU A 150 10.27 4.72 10.53
CA LEU A 150 8.90 4.47 10.09
C LEU A 150 8.15 3.46 10.99
N ASN A 151 8.85 2.81 11.91
CA ASN A 151 8.25 1.85 12.83
C ASN A 151 7.52 2.57 13.97
N ARG A 152 6.31 2.12 14.25
CA ARG A 152 5.46 2.54 15.37
C ARG A 152 5.57 1.59 16.54
#